data_AF-A0A923I8K5-F1
#
_entry.id   AF-A0A923I8K5-F1
#
_cell.length_a   1.000
_cell.length_b   1.000
_cell.length_c   1.000
_cell.angle_alpha   90.00
_cell.angle_beta   90.00
_cell.angle_gamma   90.00
#
_symmetry.space_group_name_H-M   'P 1'
#
loop_
_entity.id
_entity.type
_entity.pdbx_description
1 polymer ?
#
loop_
_entity_poly.entity_id
_entity_poly.type
_entity_poly.pdbx_seq_one_letter_code
_entity_poly.pdbx_strand_id
1 'polypeptide(L)'
;MNSKSLGKKLRSYRAKRGWSIKECAEKIGISTRYLADIERGDKVPKLETFVHILNTLSASADDVLQDSLTVGYFAKSNDIIKRLDALDPGRKKQALDILDSVISSLKEN
;
A
#
# COMPACT_ATOMS: atom_id res chain seq x y z
N MET A 1 -4.27 -4.73 -11.20
CA MET A 1 -4.10 -4.76 -9.74
C MET A 1 -2.64 -5.07 -9.41
N ASN A 2 -1.99 -4.25 -8.59
CA ASN A 2 -0.58 -4.43 -8.21
C ASN A 2 -0.48 -5.38 -7.01
N SER A 3 -0.47 -6.69 -7.28
CA SER A 3 -0.45 -7.74 -6.23
C SER A 3 0.79 -7.67 -5.33
N LYS A 4 1.93 -7.19 -5.85
CA LYS A 4 3.17 -7.03 -5.07
C LYS A 4 3.03 -5.92 -4.03
N SER A 5 2.43 -4.77 -4.38
CA SER A 5 2.18 -3.71 -3.39
C SER A 5 1.16 -4.16 -2.35
N LEU A 6 0.05 -4.77 -2.79
CA LEU A 6 -0.98 -5.32 -1.91
C LEU A 6 -0.37 -6.32 -0.89
N GLY A 7 0.40 -7.30 -1.36
CA GLY A 7 1.06 -8.29 -0.50
C GLY A 7 1.99 -7.65 0.53
N LYS A 8 2.79 -6.65 0.12
CA LYS A 8 3.66 -5.89 1.03
C LYS A 8 2.87 -5.14 2.10
N LYS A 9 1.75 -4.51 1.74
CA LYS A 9 0.87 -3.80 2.68
C LYS A 9 0.29 -4.77 3.71
N LEU A 10 -0.28 -5.89 3.27
CA LEU A 10 -0.81 -6.92 4.17
C LEU A 10 0.25 -7.44 5.14
N ARG A 11 1.46 -7.75 4.63
CA ARG A 11 2.60 -8.14 5.45
C ARG A 11 2.97 -7.08 6.49
N SER A 12 2.91 -5.80 6.13
CA SER A 12 3.22 -4.70 7.05
C SER A 12 2.20 -4.62 8.19
N TYR A 13 0.91 -4.81 7.92
CA TYR A 13 -0.13 -4.86 8.95
C TYR A 13 0.07 -6.04 9.89
N ARG A 14 0.35 -7.23 9.34
CA ARG A 14 0.66 -8.40 10.16
C ARG A 14 1.88 -8.17 11.05
N ALA A 15 2.97 -7.62 10.49
CA ALA A 15 4.19 -7.35 11.22
C ALA A 15 4.01 -6.32 12.34
N LYS A 16 3.22 -5.26 12.12
CA LYS A 16 2.88 -4.26 13.14
C LYS A 16 2.14 -4.85 14.35
N ARG A 17 1.43 -5.95 14.16
CA ARG A 17 0.76 -6.70 15.24
C ARG A 17 1.65 -7.71 15.93
N GLY A 18 2.88 -7.92 15.45
CA GLY A 18 3.81 -8.91 15.99
C GLY A 18 3.47 -10.36 15.63
N TRP A 19 2.52 -10.60 14.72
CA TRP A 19 2.07 -11.95 14.39
C TRP A 19 3.02 -12.67 13.43
N SER A 20 3.30 -13.93 13.72
CA SER A 20 3.91 -14.83 12.73
C SER A 20 2.96 -15.08 11.56
N ILE A 21 3.49 -15.52 10.40
CA ILE A 21 2.62 -15.90 9.26
C ILE A 21 1.68 -17.04 9.68
N LYS A 22 2.17 -18.00 10.47
CA LYS A 22 1.38 -19.14 10.93
C LYS A 22 0.20 -18.68 11.79
N GLU A 23 0.47 -17.88 12.82
CA GLU A 23 -0.54 -17.35 13.73
C GLU A 23 -1.58 -16.50 12.97
N CYS A 24 -1.13 -15.64 12.06
CA CYS A 24 -2.04 -14.80 11.28
C CYS A 24 -2.93 -15.64 10.34
N ALA A 25 -2.36 -16.65 9.68
CA ALA A 25 -3.11 -17.56 8.81
C ALA A 25 -4.18 -18.36 9.58
N GLU A 26 -3.84 -18.83 10.78
CA GLU A 26 -4.80 -19.49 11.69
C GLU A 26 -5.94 -18.55 12.08
N LYS A 27 -5.65 -17.28 12.44
CA LYS A 27 -6.68 -16.28 12.75
C LYS A 27 -7.57 -15.91 11.56
N ILE A 28 -7.06 -15.97 10.34
CA ILE A 28 -7.81 -15.72 9.10
C ILE A 28 -8.63 -16.95 8.67
N GLY A 29 -8.21 -18.16 9.07
CA GLY A 29 -8.82 -19.42 8.64
C GLY A 29 -8.31 -19.91 7.27
N ILE A 30 -7.05 -19.62 6.92
CA ILE A 30 -6.42 -20.07 5.67
C ILE A 30 -5.09 -20.79 5.94
N SER A 31 -4.55 -21.48 4.93
CA SER A 31 -3.25 -22.13 5.09
C SER A 31 -2.11 -21.12 5.19
N THR A 32 -1.11 -21.41 6.02
CA THR A 32 0.11 -20.60 6.17
C THR A 32 0.80 -20.36 4.83
N ARG A 33 0.84 -21.39 3.96
CA ARG A 33 1.41 -21.27 2.61
C ARG A 33 0.62 -20.30 1.75
N TYR A 34 -0.72 -20.36 1.79
CA TYR A 34 -1.54 -19.46 1.00
C TYR A 34 -1.38 -18.00 1.43
N LEU A 35 -1.36 -17.72 2.74
CA LEU A 35 -1.07 -16.38 3.24
C LEU A 35 0.33 -15.90 2.80
N ALA A 36 1.33 -16.78 2.86
CA ALA A 36 2.70 -16.43 2.42
C ALA A 36 2.76 -16.11 0.91
N ASP A 37 2.06 -16.87 0.07
CA ASP A 37 1.95 -16.60 -1.36
C ASP A 37 1.26 -15.24 -1.63
N ILE A 38 0.22 -14.91 -0.85
CA ILE A 38 -0.47 -13.61 -0.92
C ILE A 38 0.48 -12.46 -0.53
N GLU A 39 1.20 -12.59 0.58
CA GLU A 39 2.10 -11.54 1.06
C GLU A 39 3.29 -11.27 0.14
N ARG A 40 3.74 -12.27 -0.64
CA ARG A 40 4.75 -12.08 -1.69
C ARG A 40 4.18 -11.51 -2.98
N GLY A 41 2.85 -11.52 -3.12
CA GLY A 41 2.14 -11.13 -4.33
C GLY A 41 2.09 -12.23 -5.40
N ASP A 42 2.42 -13.47 -5.04
CA ASP A 42 2.42 -14.63 -5.94
C ASP A 42 0.98 -15.12 -6.22
N LYS A 43 0.08 -14.91 -5.24
CA LYS A 43 -1.35 -15.21 -5.38
C LYS A 43 -2.22 -14.04 -4.99
N VAL A 44 -3.34 -13.92 -5.69
CA VAL A 44 -4.40 -12.96 -5.39
C VAL A 44 -5.50 -13.68 -4.61
N PRO A 45 -5.91 -13.17 -3.44
CA PRO A 45 -7.04 -13.73 -2.72
C PRO A 45 -8.36 -13.47 -3.46
N LYS A 46 -9.33 -14.38 -3.33
CA LYS A 46 -10.72 -14.08 -3.70
C LYS A 46 -11.24 -12.95 -2.80
N LEU A 47 -12.24 -12.20 -3.28
CA LEU A 47 -12.78 -11.05 -2.56
C LEU A 47 -13.21 -11.40 -1.13
N GLU A 48 -13.90 -12.52 -0.94
CA GLU A 48 -14.31 -13.00 0.38
C GLU A 48 -13.11 -13.20 1.31
N THR A 49 -12.08 -13.92 0.87
CA THR A 49 -10.84 -14.11 1.64
C THR A 49 -10.13 -12.78 1.91
N PHE A 50 -10.12 -11.86 0.93
CA PHE A 50 -9.53 -10.55 1.09
C PHE A 50 -10.22 -9.75 2.20
N VAL A 51 -11.56 -9.74 2.24
CA VAL A 51 -12.34 -9.10 3.30
C VAL A 51 -12.02 -9.72 4.67
N HIS A 52 -11.93 -11.05 4.76
CA HIS A 52 -11.54 -11.72 6.00
C HIS A 52 -10.15 -11.30 6.48
N ILE A 53 -9.17 -11.26 5.56
CA ILE A 53 -7.81 -10.79 5.86
C ILE A 53 -7.83 -9.37 6.41
N LEU A 54 -8.54 -8.44 5.75
CA LEU A 54 -8.62 -7.05 6.19
C LEU A 54 -9.26 -6.91 7.56
N ASN A 55 -10.35 -7.63 7.83
CA ASN A 55 -11.01 -7.63 9.13
C ASN A 55 -10.08 -8.14 10.24
N THR A 56 -9.40 -9.28 10.02
CA THR A 56 -8.45 -9.84 10.98
C THR A 56 -7.28 -8.90 11.27
N LEU A 57 -6.80 -8.19 10.24
CA LEU A 57 -5.70 -7.23 10.37
C LEU A 57 -6.16 -5.84 10.84
N SER A 58 -7.47 -5.59 10.91
CA SER A 58 -8.10 -4.26 11.04
C SER A 58 -7.47 -3.24 10.08
N ALA A 59 -7.30 -3.65 8.83
CA ALA A 59 -6.72 -2.84 7.77
C ALA A 59 -7.80 -2.22 6.89
N SER A 60 -7.60 -0.98 6.46
CA SER A 60 -8.50 -0.34 5.49
C SER A 60 -8.23 -0.89 4.08
N ALA A 61 -9.30 -1.20 3.35
CA ALA A 61 -9.20 -1.58 1.93
C ALA A 61 -8.55 -0.46 1.10
N ASP A 62 -8.83 0.81 1.41
CA ASP A 62 -8.27 1.95 0.70
C ASP A 62 -6.74 2.01 0.86
N ASP A 63 -6.23 1.81 2.08
CA ASP A 63 -4.77 1.82 2.30
C ASP A 63 -4.08 0.62 1.64
N VAL A 64 -4.72 -0.55 1.66
CA VAL A 64 -4.17 -1.76 1.05
C VAL A 64 -4.23 -1.72 -0.48
N LEU A 65 -5.24 -1.07 -1.07
CA LEU A 65 -5.47 -1.00 -2.51
C LEU A 65 -5.01 0.30 -3.16
N GLN A 66 -4.52 1.30 -2.41
CA GLN A 66 -4.20 2.65 -2.93
C GLN A 66 -3.32 2.64 -4.19
N ASP A 67 -2.32 1.76 -4.25
CA ASP A 67 -1.38 1.69 -5.39
C ASP A 67 -1.97 0.92 -6.59
N SER A 68 -3.13 0.26 -6.40
CA SER A 68 -3.88 -0.43 -7.44
C SER A 68 -5.05 0.37 -7.98
N LEU A 69 -5.45 1.46 -7.31
CA LEU A 69 -6.59 2.30 -7.67
C LEU A 69 -6.09 3.65 -8.20
N THR A 70 -6.62 4.09 -9.34
CA THR A 70 -6.37 5.45 -9.85
C THR A 70 -6.82 6.52 -8.84
N VAL A 71 -7.94 6.29 -8.15
CA VAL A 71 -8.45 7.16 -7.06
C VAL A 71 -7.48 7.25 -5.88
N GLY A 72 -6.76 6.18 -5.56
CA GLY A 72 -5.76 6.16 -4.49
C GLY A 72 -4.60 7.11 -4.74
N TYR A 73 -4.20 7.29 -6.01
CA TYR A 73 -3.19 8.30 -6.36
C TYR A 73 -3.67 9.71 -6.05
N PHE A 74 -4.95 10.05 -6.24
CA PHE A 74 -5.46 11.37 -5.87
C PHE A 74 -5.39 11.61 -4.36
N ALA A 75 -5.71 10.61 -3.53
CA ALA A 75 -5.59 10.72 -2.08
C ALA A 75 -4.14 10.94 -1.63
N LYS A 76 -3.18 10.23 -2.24
CA LYS A 76 -1.75 10.40 -1.97
C LYS A 76 -1.21 11.74 -2.49
N SER A 77 -1.62 12.16 -3.68
CA SER A 77 -1.29 13.49 -4.22
C SER A 77 -1.82 14.60 -3.31
N ASN A 78 -3.03 14.46 -2.78
CA ASN A 78 -3.58 15.41 -1.82
C ASN A 78 -2.78 15.46 -0.51
N ASP A 79 -2.31 14.33 0.01
CA ASP A 79 -1.43 14.31 1.19
C ASP A 79 -0.08 15.00 0.92
N ILE A 80 0.50 14.77 -0.26
CA ILE A 80 1.72 15.46 -0.69
C ILE A 80 1.47 16.97 -0.78
N ILE A 81 0.37 17.41 -1.38
CA ILE A 81 0.00 18.83 -1.47
C ILE A 81 -0.09 19.46 -0.07
N LYS A 82 -0.79 18.82 0.87
CA LYS A 82 -0.88 19.28 2.27
C LYS A 82 0.49 19.42 2.94
N ARG A 83 1.38 18.45 2.70
CA ARG A 83 2.75 18.48 3.26
C ARG A 83 3.60 19.57 2.61
N LEU A 84 3.43 19.83 1.31
CA LEU A 84 4.09 20.93 0.60
C LEU A 84 3.62 22.29 1.12
N ASP A 85 2.34 22.42 1.47
CA ASP A 85 1.79 23.66 2.04
C ASP A 85 2.33 23.98 3.44
N ALA A 86 2.81 22.98 4.17
CA ALA A 86 3.43 23.15 5.48
C ALA A 86 4.93 23.54 5.42
N LEU A 87 5.54 23.58 4.23
CA LEU A 87 6.96 23.95 4.06
C LEU A 87 7.13 25.46 3.93
N ASP A 88 8.31 25.97 4.33
CA ASP A 88 8.70 27.34 4.00
C ASP A 88 8.88 27.52 2.47
N PRO A 89 8.78 28.75 1.95
CA PRO A 89 8.81 29.01 0.51
C PRO A 89 10.05 28.46 -0.21
N GLY A 90 11.22 28.50 0.44
CA GLY A 90 12.47 28.01 -0.15
C GLY A 90 12.47 26.51 -0.32
N ARG A 91 12.11 25.77 0.74
CA ARG A 91 12.00 24.30 0.71
C ARG A 91 10.87 23.83 -0.19
N LYS A 92 9.75 24.55 -0.22
CA LYS A 92 8.63 24.26 -1.11
C LYS A 92 9.06 24.37 -2.57
N LYS A 93 9.76 25.45 -2.95
CA LYS A 93 10.32 25.61 -4.30
C LYS A 93 11.27 24.48 -4.66
N GLN A 94 12.22 24.16 -3.77
CA GLN A 94 13.15 23.06 -4.00
C GLN A 94 12.44 21.72 -4.23
N ALA A 95 11.39 21.42 -3.46
CA ALA A 95 10.61 20.20 -3.63
C ALA A 95 9.87 20.17 -4.98
N LEU A 96 9.31 21.31 -5.41
CA LEU A 96 8.64 21.44 -6.71
C LEU A 96 9.62 21.26 -7.88
N ASP A 97 10.80 21.89 -7.82
CA ASP A 97 11.83 21.77 -8.86
C ASP A 97 12.27 20.30 -9.06
N ILE A 98 12.40 19.54 -7.96
CA ILE A 98 12.70 18.10 -8.02
C ILE A 98 11.55 17.31 -8.65
N LEU A 99 10.30 17.60 -8.27
CA LEU A 99 9.12 16.93 -8.84
C LEU A 99 9.02 17.18 -10.35
N ASP A 100 9.24 18.41 -10.81
CA ASP A 100 9.22 18.77 -12.23
C ASP A 100 10.33 18.07 -13.01
N SER A 101 11.53 17.95 -12.44
CA SER A 101 12.63 17.18 -13.04
C SER A 101 12.24 15.70 -13.21
N VAL A 102 11.66 15.08 -12.18
CA VAL A 102 11.19 13.69 -12.24
C VAL A 102 10.07 13.53 -13.28
N ILE A 103 9.09 14.42 -13.30
CA ILE A 103 7.96 14.37 -14.25
C ILE A 103 8.46 14.48 -15.69
N SER A 104 9.40 15.39 -15.96
CA SER A 104 10.00 15.55 -17.28
C SER A 104 10.71 14.27 -17.74
N SER A 105 11.49 13.64 -16.86
CA SER A 105 12.21 12.39 -17.18
C SER A 105 11.29 11.21 -17.49
N LEU A 106 10.07 11.20 -16.93
CA LEU A 106 9.07 10.15 -17.15
C LEU A 106 8.23 10.35 -18.43
N LYS A 107 8.25 11.55 -19.03
CA LYS A 107 7.52 11.84 -20.29
C LYS A 107 8.38 11.62 -21.54
N GLU A 108 9.70 11.58 -21.39
CA GLU A 108 10.66 11.41 -22.48
C GLU A 108 10.95 9.92 -22.80
N ASN A 109 10.30 8.98 -22.10
CA ASN A 109 10.28 7.54 -22.38
C ASN A 109 8.87 7.08 -22.79
#